data_AF-A0A379PKE1-F1
#
_entry.id   AF-A0A379PKE1-F1
#
_cell.length_a   1.000
_cell.length_b   1.000
_cell.length_c   1.000
_cell.angle_alpha   90.00
_cell.angle_beta   90.00
_cell.angle_gamma   90.00
#
_symmetry.space_group_name_H-M   'P 1'
#
loop_
_entity.id
_entity.type
_entity.pdbx_description
1 polymer ?
#
loop_
_entity_poly.entity_id
_entity_poly.type
_entity_poly.pdbx_seq_one_letter_code
_entity_poly.pdbx_strand_id
1 'polypeptide(L)'
;MPDAISSLLEPYCNAPVECDGFTRIAHSVLAGAGIPHSCMQGQLVSASGNVELPIHFWIQLDDGRVIDYRARMWLGGGAGVPHVGCK
;
A
#
# COMPACT_ATOMS: atom_id res chain seq x y z
N MET A 1 3.59 9.28 16.42
CA MET A 1 2.65 10.16 15.68
C MET A 1 2.50 9.56 14.29
N PRO A 2 1.34 9.59 13.64
CA PRO A 2 1.26 9.15 12.25
C PRO A 2 2.16 10.08 11.41
N ASP A 3 3.05 9.49 10.61
CA ASP A 3 3.86 10.25 9.66
C ASP A 3 2.94 10.98 8.66
N ALA A 4 3.41 12.12 8.11
CA ALA A 4 2.61 12.97 7.23
C ALA A 4 1.95 12.21 6.06
N ILE A 5 2.64 11.21 5.51
CA ILE A 5 2.14 10.33 4.45
C ILE A 5 0.96 9.46 4.92
N SER A 6 1.01 8.94 6.15
CA SER A 6 -0.10 8.17 6.70
C SER A 6 -1.35 9.04 6.84
N SER A 7 -1.17 10.27 7.34
CA SER A 7 -2.28 11.23 7.49
C SER A 7 -2.95 11.59 6.15
N LEU A 8 -2.18 11.63 5.05
CA LEU A 8 -2.71 11.90 3.71
C LEU A 8 -3.54 10.73 3.17
N LEU A 9 -3.18 9.50 3.50
CA LEU A 9 -3.77 8.29 2.91
C LEU A 9 -4.83 7.63 3.79
N GLU A 10 -4.84 7.90 5.09
CA GLU A 10 -5.79 7.38 6.06
C GLU A 10 -7.27 7.58 5.65
N PRO A 11 -7.70 8.74 5.09
CA PRO A 11 -9.07 8.92 4.62
C PRO A 11 -9.53 7.89 3.57
N TYR A 12 -8.57 7.28 2.85
CA TYR A 12 -8.84 6.34 1.77
C TYR A 12 -8.63 4.88 2.17
N CYS A 13 -8.19 4.59 3.40
CA CYS A 13 -7.84 3.20 3.76
C CYS A 13 -9.03 2.24 3.68
N ASN A 14 -10.26 2.74 3.83
CA ASN A 14 -11.50 1.99 3.69
C ASN A 14 -12.21 2.16 2.33
N ALA A 15 -11.57 2.79 1.34
CA ALA A 15 -12.15 2.91 -0.01
C ALA A 15 -12.45 1.51 -0.61
N PRO A 16 -13.62 1.28 -1.22
CA PRO A 16 -14.03 -0.04 -1.72
C PRO A 16 -13.35 -0.37 -3.05
N VAL A 17 -12.02 -0.44 -3.04
CA VAL A 17 -11.16 -0.65 -4.22
C VAL A 17 -10.07 -1.67 -3.91
N GLU A 18 -9.62 -2.40 -4.92
CA GLU A 18 -8.50 -3.35 -4.83
C GLU A 18 -7.13 -2.65 -4.91
N CYS A 19 -6.06 -3.42 -5.11
CA CYS A 19 -4.68 -2.93 -5.09
C CYS A 19 -4.39 -1.88 -6.17
N ASP A 20 -4.92 -2.06 -7.38
CA ASP A 20 -4.78 -1.13 -8.50
C ASP A 20 -5.51 0.19 -8.23
N GLY A 21 -6.76 0.11 -7.75
CA GLY A 21 -7.57 1.27 -7.42
C GLY A 21 -6.96 2.07 -6.27
N PHE A 22 -6.49 1.39 -5.22
CA PHE A 22 -5.82 2.07 -4.12
C PHE A 22 -4.50 2.70 -4.56
N THR A 23 -3.69 2.02 -5.38
CA THR A 23 -2.44 2.58 -5.91
C THR A 23 -2.69 3.85 -6.72
N ARG A 24 -3.77 3.90 -7.51
CA ARG A 24 -4.16 5.11 -8.26
C ARG A 24 -4.59 6.26 -7.35
N ILE A 25 -5.38 5.97 -6.31
CA ILE A 25 -5.77 6.97 -5.31
C ILE A 25 -4.53 7.51 -4.60
N ALA A 26 -3.67 6.62 -4.10
CA ALA A 26 -2.45 7.00 -3.39
C ALA A 26 -1.52 7.82 -4.28
N HIS A 27 -1.33 7.41 -5.54
CA HIS A 27 -0.56 8.17 -6.52
C HIS A 27 -1.11 9.60 -6.68
N SER A 28 -2.42 9.75 -6.92
CA SER A 28 -3.04 11.07 -7.09
C SER A 28 -2.86 11.97 -5.86
N VAL A 29 -3.04 11.42 -4.66
CA VAL A 29 -2.89 12.16 -3.39
C VAL A 29 -1.44 12.58 -3.15
N LEU A 30 -0.49 11.65 -3.31
CA LEU A 30 0.94 11.92 -3.07
C LEU A 30 1.52 12.87 -4.12
N ALA A 31 1.15 12.70 -5.39
CA ALA A 31 1.55 13.62 -6.46
C ALA A 31 1.00 15.03 -6.21
N GLY A 32 -0.27 15.14 -5.79
CA GLY A 32 -0.88 16.42 -5.41
C GLY A 32 -0.19 17.10 -4.22
N ALA A 33 0.41 16.31 -3.32
CA ALA A 33 1.19 16.80 -2.18
C ALA A 33 2.68 17.04 -2.50
N GLY A 34 3.12 16.80 -3.75
CA GLY A 34 4.52 16.95 -4.15
C GLY A 34 5.47 15.92 -3.54
N ILE A 35 4.95 14.75 -3.16
CA ILE A 35 5.74 13.67 -2.54
C ILE A 35 6.26 12.75 -3.64
N PRO A 36 7.59 12.62 -3.83
CA PRO A 36 8.17 11.67 -4.78
C PRO A 36 7.84 10.22 -4.41
N HIS A 37 7.44 9.44 -5.40
CA HIS A 37 7.10 8.03 -5.24
C HIS A 37 7.01 7.34 -6.61
N SER A 38 7.00 6.01 -6.58
CA SER A 38 6.80 5.16 -7.76
C SER A 38 5.60 4.23 -7.57
N CYS A 39 4.81 4.08 -8.63
CA CYS A 39 3.79 3.02 -8.71
C CYS A 39 4.47 1.73 -9.16
N MET A 40 4.42 0.71 -8.31
CA MET A 40 5.09 -0.55 -8.52
C MET A 40 4.07 -1.63 -8.91
N GLN A 41 4.54 -2.62 -9.68
CA GLN A 41 3.82 -3.82 -10.02
C GLN A 41 4.72 -5.03 -9.78
N GLY A 42 4.15 -6.11 -9.28
CA GLY A 42 4.85 -7.38 -9.14
C GLY A 42 3.96 -8.45 -8.55
N GLN A 43 4.60 -9.41 -7.89
CA GLN A 43 3.95 -10.54 -7.26
C GLN A 43 3.96 -10.38 -5.74
N LEU A 44 2.84 -10.70 -5.08
CA LEU A 44 2.76 -10.76 -3.62
C LEU A 44 2.75 -12.22 -3.19
N VAL A 45 3.72 -12.61 -2.37
CA VAL A 45 3.82 -13.97 -1.83
C VAL A 45 3.88 -13.91 -0.32
N SER A 46 3.04 -14.69 0.36
CA SER A 46 3.14 -14.84 1.82
C SER A 46 4.48 -15.45 2.20
N ALA A 47 4.99 -15.15 3.40
CA ALA A 47 6.23 -15.75 3.90
C ALA A 47 6.19 -17.30 3.93
N SER A 48 4.99 -17.88 4.08
CA SER A 48 4.76 -19.33 4.04
C SER A 48 4.73 -19.93 2.63
N GLY A 49 4.66 -19.10 1.59
CA GLY A 49 4.44 -19.51 0.19
C GLY A 49 3.02 -19.94 -0.15
N ASN A 50 2.12 -20.07 0.84
CA ASN A 50 0.77 -20.62 0.62
C ASN A 50 -0.23 -19.66 -0.03
N VAL A 51 0.04 -18.35 0.04
CA VAL A 51 -0.73 -17.32 -0.68
C VAL A 51 0.18 -16.65 -1.69
N GLU A 52 -0.27 -16.63 -2.93
CA GLU A 52 0.41 -16.01 -4.07
C GLU A 52 -0.60 -15.21 -4.89
N LEU A 53 -0.33 -13.92 -5.08
CA LEU A 53 -1.01 -13.07 -6.04
C LEU A 53 -0.03 -12.75 -7.17
N PRO A 54 -0.28 -13.26 -8.39
CA PRO A 54 0.65 -13.09 -9.50
C PRO A 54 0.74 -11.63 -9.98
N ILE A 55 -0.27 -10.81 -9.68
CA ILE A 55 -0.30 -9.39 -10.00
C ILE A 55 -0.76 -8.63 -8.76
N HIS A 56 0.08 -7.71 -8.32
CA HIS A 56 -0.18 -6.82 -7.21
C HIS A 56 0.46 -5.46 -7.46
N PHE A 57 -0.22 -4.40 -7.01
CA PHE A 57 0.23 -3.01 -7.16
C PHE A 57 0.41 -2.36 -5.79
N TRP A 58 1.46 -1.57 -5.65
CA TRP A 58 1.75 -0.79 -4.44
C TRP A 58 2.47 0.51 -4.77
N ILE A 59 2.66 1.35 -3.75
CA ILE A 59 3.48 2.56 -3.86
C ILE A 59 4.81 2.33 -3.15
N GLN A 60 5.90 2.71 -3.80
CA GLN A 60 7.24 2.76 -3.19
C GLN A 60 7.68 4.21 -3.07
N LEU A 61 8.11 4.61 -1.87
CA LEU A 61 8.72 5.90 -1.59
C LEU A 61 10.22 5.87 -1.88
N ASP A 62 10.79 7.04 -2.17
CA ASP A 62 12.23 7.18 -2.47
C ASP A 62 13.14 6.78 -1.30
N ASP A 63 12.63 6.83 -0.07
CA ASP A 63 13.33 6.37 1.14
C ASP A 63 13.26 4.84 1.34
N GLY A 64 12.68 4.12 0.38
CA GLY A 64 12.56 2.66 0.38
C GLY A 64 11.33 2.13 1.10
N ARG A 65 10.52 2.97 1.76
CA ARG A 65 9.27 2.53 2.39
C ARG A 65 8.24 2.09 1.35
N VAL A 66 7.47 1.06 1.72
CA VAL A 66 6.39 0.50 0.90
C VAL A 66 5.06 0.86 1.51
N ILE A 67 4.14 1.34 0.67
CA ILE A 67 2.76 1.63 1.04
C ILE A 67 1.84 0.65 0.32
N ASP A 68 1.21 -0.21 1.12
CA ASP A 68 0.34 -1.27 0.61
C ASP A 68 -0.78 -1.59 1.60
N TYR A 69 -1.84 -0.79 1.54
CA TYR A 69 -3.03 -0.99 2.38
C TYR A 69 -3.87 -2.19 1.96
N ARG A 70 -3.56 -2.83 0.83
CA ARG A 70 -4.38 -3.90 0.22
C ARG A 70 -3.72 -5.27 0.33
N ALA A 71 -2.43 -5.38 0.63
CA ALA A 71 -1.79 -6.65 1.03
C ALA A 71 -2.55 -7.36 2.15
N ARG A 72 -3.11 -6.61 3.12
CA ARG A 72 -3.88 -7.18 4.24
C ARG A 72 -5.15 -7.93 3.81
N MET A 73 -5.75 -7.58 2.66
CA MET A 73 -6.96 -8.26 2.17
C MET A 73 -6.67 -9.74 1.85
N TRP A 74 -5.42 -10.04 1.51
CA TRP A 74 -5.00 -11.36 1.05
C TRP A 74 -4.10 -12.08 2.05
N LEU A 75 -3.21 -11.35 2.72
CA LEU A 75 -2.25 -11.89 3.69
C LEU A 75 -2.73 -11.85 5.14
N GLY A 76 -3.88 -11.23 5.41
CA GLY A 76 -4.40 -11.02 6.77
C GLY A 76 -3.63 -9.96 7.56
N GLY A 77 -3.77 -9.99 8.88
CA GLY A 77 -3.20 -8.99 9.81
C GLY A 77 -1.88 -9.40 10.48
N GLY A 78 -1.13 -10.34 9.92
CA GLY A 78 0.12 -10.82 10.52
C GLY A 78 1.22 -9.75 10.51
N ALA A 79 2.09 -9.76 11.53
CA ALA A 79 3.13 -8.74 11.77
C ALA A 79 4.15 -8.52 10.63
N GLY A 80 4.20 -9.41 9.63
CA GLY A 80 5.06 -9.29 8.44
C GLY A 80 4.38 -8.66 7.23
N VAL A 81 3.11 -8.27 7.33
CA VAL A 81 2.39 -7.57 6.26
C VAL A 81 2.69 -6.08 6.40
N PRO A 82 3.05 -5.33 5.33
CA PRO A 82 3.36 -3.90 5.42
C PRO A 82 2.19 -3.11 6.04
N HIS A 83 2.30 -2.82 7.35
CA HIS A 83 1.28 -2.10 8.11
C HIS A 83 1.51 -0.60 7.97
N VAL A 84 1.08 0.00 6.86
CA VAL A 84 1.03 1.46 6.82
C VAL A 84 -0.31 1.90 7.41
N GLY A 85 -0.26 2.42 8.64
CA GLY A 85 -1.09 3.54 9.10
C GLY A 85 -2.60 3.41 9.34
N CYS A 86 -3.33 2.40 8.85
CA CYS A 86 -4.78 2.32 9.11
C CYS A 86 -5.01 1.81 10.54
N LYS A 87 -5.40 2.70 11.46
CA LYS A 87 -5.93 2.34 12.78
C LYS A 87 -7.38 1.85 12.67
#